data_AF-A0AAU8JEW4-F1
#
_entry.id   AF-A0AAU8JEW4-F1
#
_cell.length_a   1.000
_cell.length_b   1.000
_cell.length_c   1.000
_cell.angle_alpha   90.00
_cell.angle_beta   90.00
_cell.angle_gamma   90.00
#
_symmetry.space_group_name_H-M   'P 1'
#
loop_
_entity.id
_entity.type
_entity.pdbx_description
1 polymer ?
#
loop_
_entity_poly.entity_id
_entity_poly.type
_entity_poly.pdbx_seq_one_letter_code
_entity_poly.pdbx_strand_id
1 'polypeptide(L)'
;MISPKENHQNPESEPKEYQPIAEAKNSGKWWKFAVILVLQTGLILAVPAQAVYTHLTGTTVILETRPVDPYDPMRGYYQTLSYKISDTDTLKKLPGWEEITPQRNYAANYQSNSQTFYIVMEQPANPKSTLTPSPWQPIKISRDRPQDLAANQVAIQGEYINEWQILYGIETYYMPEDQGEKINNEIAQAQRQPQAFVVEIKVDRSGNSVPVSLWVRDRNYKF
;
A
#
# COMPACT_ATOMS: atom_id res chain seq x y z
N MET A 1 -74.83 -29.97 -75.76
CA MET A 1 -74.65 -29.60 -74.33
C MET A 1 -73.17 -29.34 -74.12
N ILE A 2 -72.85 -28.09 -73.82
CA ILE A 2 -71.50 -27.51 -73.75
C ILE A 2 -71.12 -27.49 -72.27
N SER A 3 -69.95 -28.02 -71.91
CA SER A 3 -69.27 -27.72 -70.64
C SER A 3 -67.95 -26.99 -70.92
N PRO A 4 -67.62 -25.92 -70.18
CA PRO A 4 -66.56 -24.99 -70.56
C PRO A 4 -65.19 -25.37 -69.99
N LYS A 5 -64.15 -24.90 -70.66
CA LYS A 5 -62.74 -24.97 -70.23
C LYS A 5 -62.52 -24.10 -69.00
N GLU A 6 -61.90 -24.67 -67.97
CA GLU A 6 -61.47 -23.96 -66.76
C GLU A 6 -60.13 -23.27 -67.03
N ASN A 7 -60.10 -21.95 -66.84
CA ASN A 7 -58.97 -21.06 -67.09
C ASN A 7 -58.17 -20.92 -65.79
N HIS A 8 -56.95 -21.45 -65.72
CA HIS A 8 -56.06 -21.24 -64.57
C HIS A 8 -55.44 -19.85 -64.64
N GLN A 9 -56.05 -18.92 -63.90
CA GLN A 9 -55.49 -17.59 -63.66
C GLN A 9 -54.38 -17.68 -62.59
N ASN A 10 -53.15 -17.37 -62.99
CA ASN A 10 -51.99 -17.24 -62.11
C ASN A 10 -52.19 -16.03 -61.17
N PRO A 11 -52.06 -16.16 -59.84
CA PRO A 11 -52.18 -14.99 -58.96
C PRO A 11 -50.93 -14.12 -59.11
N GLU A 12 -51.12 -12.96 -59.73
CA GLU A 12 -50.16 -11.87 -59.82
C GLU A 12 -49.78 -11.41 -58.41
N SER A 13 -48.53 -11.64 -58.02
CA SER A 13 -48.00 -11.27 -56.71
C SER A 13 -47.82 -9.76 -56.62
N GLU A 14 -48.63 -9.08 -55.81
CA GLU A 14 -48.42 -7.68 -55.46
C GLU A 14 -47.00 -7.49 -54.86
N PRO A 15 -46.25 -6.46 -55.28
CA PRO A 15 -44.95 -6.16 -54.67
C PRO A 15 -45.18 -5.61 -53.26
N LYS A 16 -44.71 -6.35 -52.24
CA LYS A 16 -44.73 -5.90 -50.85
C LYS A 16 -43.85 -4.65 -50.72
N GLU A 17 -44.47 -3.53 -50.39
CA GLU A 17 -43.81 -2.27 -50.07
C GLU A 17 -42.84 -2.49 -48.89
N TYR A 18 -41.53 -2.33 -49.15
CA TYR A 18 -40.50 -2.47 -48.12
C TYR A 18 -40.55 -1.26 -47.18
N GLN A 19 -41.17 -1.43 -46.03
CA GLN A 19 -41.03 -0.50 -44.90
C GLN A 19 -39.59 -0.58 -44.38
N PRO A 20 -38.84 0.54 -44.28
CA PRO A 20 -37.49 0.52 -43.74
C PRO A 20 -37.56 0.09 -42.27
N ILE A 21 -36.81 -0.96 -41.94
CA ILE A 21 -36.63 -1.43 -40.55
C ILE A 21 -36.01 -0.27 -39.78
N ALA A 22 -36.79 0.38 -38.92
CA ALA A 22 -36.26 1.38 -38.01
C ALA A 22 -35.14 0.73 -37.19
N GLU A 23 -33.90 1.21 -37.36
CA GLU A 23 -32.78 0.79 -36.53
C GLU A 23 -33.11 1.17 -35.08
N ALA A 24 -33.57 0.18 -34.31
CA ALA A 24 -33.77 0.33 -32.88
C ALA A 24 -32.39 0.55 -32.27
N LYS A 25 -31.99 1.82 -32.10
CA LYS A 25 -30.81 2.24 -31.34
C LYS A 25 -30.99 1.71 -29.91
N ASN A 26 -30.46 0.52 -29.68
CA ASN A 26 -30.63 -0.25 -28.46
C ASN A 26 -29.73 0.33 -27.34
N SER A 27 -30.03 1.55 -26.92
CA SER A 27 -29.33 2.30 -25.87
C SER A 27 -29.76 1.89 -24.45
N GLY A 28 -30.77 1.02 -24.32
CA GLY A 28 -31.45 0.73 -23.05
C GLY A 28 -30.67 -0.12 -22.04
N LYS A 29 -29.56 -0.76 -22.44
CA LYS A 29 -28.77 -1.66 -21.56
C LYS A 29 -27.30 -1.29 -21.44
N TRP A 30 -26.75 -0.51 -22.37
CA TRP A 30 -25.33 -0.15 -22.38
C TRP A 30 -24.92 0.67 -21.15
N TRP A 31 -25.81 1.51 -20.64
CA TRP A 31 -25.57 2.26 -19.41
C TRP A 31 -25.44 1.34 -18.18
N LYS A 32 -26.20 0.24 -18.11
CA LYS A 32 -26.09 -0.74 -17.02
C LYS A 32 -24.74 -1.46 -17.10
N PHE A 33 -24.31 -1.84 -18.30
CA PHE A 33 -22.97 -2.40 -18.51
C PHE A 33 -21.88 -1.40 -18.13
N ALA A 34 -22.00 -0.13 -18.52
CA ALA A 34 -21.05 0.91 -18.15
C ALA A 34 -20.98 1.13 -16.63
N VAL A 35 -22.14 1.15 -15.94
CA VAL A 35 -22.20 1.27 -14.49
C VAL A 35 -21.51 0.08 -13.81
N ILE A 36 -21.79 -1.15 -14.25
CA ILE A 36 -21.16 -2.36 -13.70
C ILE A 36 -19.65 -2.33 -13.95
N LEU A 37 -19.21 -1.94 -15.16
CA LEU A 37 -17.79 -1.85 -15.50
C LEU A 37 -17.08 -0.81 -14.64
N VAL A 38 -17.65 0.40 -14.50
CA VAL A 38 -17.08 1.46 -13.65
C VAL A 38 -17.02 1.02 -12.19
N LEU A 39 -18.05 0.34 -11.68
CA LEU A 39 -18.06 -0.18 -10.31
C LEU A 39 -16.95 -1.23 -10.11
N GLN A 40 -16.79 -2.17 -11.05
CA GLN A 40 -15.74 -3.18 -10.99
C GLN A 40 -14.34 -2.57 -11.06
N THR A 41 -14.11 -1.66 -12.03
CA THR A 41 -12.84 -0.94 -12.14
C THR A 41 -12.56 -0.11 -10.89
N GLY A 42 -13.59 0.56 -10.35
CA GLY A 42 -13.49 1.32 -9.11
C GLY A 42 -13.08 0.46 -7.92
N LEU A 43 -13.65 -0.74 -7.80
CA LEU A 43 -13.30 -1.68 -6.73
C LEU A 43 -11.85 -2.18 -6.85
N ILE A 44 -11.38 -2.46 -8.08
CA ILE A 44 -10.00 -2.89 -8.33
C ILE A 44 -9.03 -1.76 -7.98
N LEU A 45 -9.33 -0.52 -8.41
CA LEU A 45 -8.48 0.64 -8.14
C LEU A 45 -8.53 1.09 -6.67
N ALA A 46 -9.59 0.77 -5.93
CA ALA A 46 -9.72 1.15 -4.53
C ALA A 46 -8.60 0.58 -3.65
N VAL A 47 -8.10 -0.63 -3.98
CA VAL A 47 -7.05 -1.31 -3.22
C VAL A 47 -5.72 -0.53 -3.24
N PRO A 48 -5.12 -0.18 -4.41
CA PRO A 48 -3.89 0.60 -4.44
C PRO A 48 -4.10 2.13 -4.26
N ALA A 49 -5.34 2.63 -4.32
CA ALA A 49 -5.62 4.06 -4.30
C ALA A 49 -4.97 4.80 -3.12
N GLN A 50 -5.02 4.20 -1.92
CA GLN A 50 -4.39 4.77 -0.74
C GLN A 50 -2.87 4.85 -0.89
N ALA A 51 -2.23 3.76 -1.33
CA ALA A 51 -0.77 3.73 -1.51
C ALA A 51 -0.30 4.75 -2.56
N VAL A 52 -1.04 4.87 -3.68
CA VAL A 52 -0.76 5.88 -4.72
C VAL A 52 -0.93 7.29 -4.17
N TYR A 53 -1.99 7.55 -3.41
CA TYR A 53 -2.22 8.84 -2.78
C TYR A 53 -1.08 9.20 -1.80
N THR A 54 -0.65 8.26 -0.95
CA THR A 54 0.48 8.45 -0.04
C THR A 54 1.78 8.71 -0.81
N HIS A 55 2.05 7.96 -1.88
CA HIS A 55 3.25 8.14 -2.68
C HIS A 55 3.32 9.54 -3.32
N LEU A 56 2.19 10.07 -3.80
CA LEU A 56 2.10 11.38 -4.47
C LEU A 56 2.10 12.56 -3.51
N THR A 57 1.41 12.46 -2.37
CA THR A 57 1.19 13.57 -1.43
C THR A 57 2.09 13.52 -0.20
N GLY A 58 2.78 12.41 0.01
CA GLY A 58 3.51 12.14 1.23
C GLY A 58 4.84 12.89 1.37
N THR A 59 5.20 13.15 2.62
CA THR A 59 6.51 13.66 3.02
C THR A 59 7.51 12.50 3.06
N THR A 60 8.71 12.73 2.54
CA THR A 60 9.78 11.74 2.59
C THR A 60 10.37 11.66 3.99
N VAL A 61 10.34 10.48 4.60
CA VAL A 61 10.92 10.18 5.92
C VAL A 61 11.95 9.07 5.77
N ILE A 62 13.05 9.15 6.52
CA ILE A 62 14.13 8.16 6.48
C ILE A 62 14.12 7.38 7.79
N LEU A 63 13.94 6.06 7.71
CA LEU A 63 13.89 5.17 8.86
C LEU A 63 15.13 4.30 8.95
N GLU A 64 15.64 4.11 10.16
CA GLU A 64 16.75 3.19 10.43
C GLU A 64 16.22 1.77 10.64
N THR A 65 16.78 0.80 9.91
CA THR A 65 16.47 -0.62 10.11
C THR A 65 17.35 -1.20 11.21
N ARG A 66 16.82 -2.21 11.91
CA ARG A 66 17.64 -3.11 12.72
C ARG A 66 18.33 -4.12 11.80
N PRO A 67 19.52 -4.62 12.16
CA PRO A 67 20.08 -5.80 11.51
C PRO A 67 19.08 -6.96 11.64
N VAL A 68 18.63 -7.51 10.51
CA VAL A 68 17.74 -8.68 10.46
C VAL A 68 18.59 -9.92 10.15
N ASP A 69 18.23 -11.05 10.78
CA ASP A 69 18.92 -12.34 10.72
C ASP A 69 19.17 -12.83 9.26
N PRO A 70 20.40 -13.27 8.92
CA PRO A 70 20.88 -13.48 7.55
C PRO A 70 20.25 -14.55 6.66
N TYR A 71 19.26 -15.37 7.05
CA TYR A 71 18.77 -16.39 6.12
C TYR A 71 17.41 -17.01 6.44
N ASP A 72 16.54 -17.06 5.44
CA ASP A 72 15.60 -18.17 5.24
C ASP A 72 15.51 -18.43 3.72
N PRO A 73 16.17 -19.48 3.20
CA PRO A 73 16.24 -19.78 1.76
C PRO A 73 14.90 -20.16 1.15
N MET A 74 13.85 -20.33 1.98
CA MET A 74 12.53 -20.79 1.56
C MET A 74 11.49 -19.66 1.47
N ARG A 75 11.86 -18.39 1.63
CA ARG A 75 10.92 -17.24 1.61
C ARG A 75 10.70 -16.57 0.24
N GLY A 76 11.37 -17.00 -0.83
CA GLY A 76 11.21 -16.36 -2.15
C GLY A 76 11.87 -14.97 -2.23
N TYR A 77 11.31 -14.04 -3.01
CA TYR A 77 11.93 -12.75 -3.38
C TYR A 77 11.53 -11.56 -2.48
N TYR A 78 11.20 -11.79 -1.22
CA TYR A 78 10.90 -10.69 -0.29
C TYR A 78 11.74 -10.74 0.99
N GLN A 79 12.12 -9.56 1.48
CA GLN A 79 12.82 -9.38 2.74
C GLN A 79 11.89 -8.75 3.76
N THR A 80 11.84 -9.34 4.96
CA THR A 80 11.21 -8.71 6.12
C THR A 80 12.21 -7.76 6.78
N LEU A 81 11.85 -6.49 6.90
CA LEU A 81 12.61 -5.43 7.51
C LEU A 81 12.04 -5.15 8.90
N SER A 82 12.93 -5.03 9.88
CA SER A 82 12.59 -4.57 11.22
C SER A 82 13.15 -3.17 11.42
N TYR A 83 12.37 -2.27 12.02
CA TYR A 83 12.78 -0.88 12.22
C TYR A 83 13.22 -0.63 13.65
N LYS A 84 14.11 0.36 13.83
CA LYS A 84 14.50 0.81 15.18
C LYS A 84 13.31 1.39 15.94
N ILE A 85 12.38 2.03 15.24
CA ILE A 85 11.14 2.54 15.83
C ILE A 85 10.18 1.42 16.26
N SER A 86 10.34 0.18 15.79
CA SER A 86 9.58 -0.97 16.27
C SER A 86 10.08 -1.50 17.63
N ASP A 87 11.22 -1.02 18.13
CA ASP A 87 11.80 -1.48 19.39
C ASP A 87 11.06 -0.87 20.59
N THR A 88 10.41 -1.73 21.37
CA THR A 88 9.74 -1.35 22.61
C THR A 88 10.64 -0.59 23.58
N ASP A 89 11.94 -0.89 23.65
CA ASP A 89 12.86 -0.21 24.57
C ASP A 89 13.25 1.19 24.08
N THR A 90 13.11 1.45 22.78
CA THR A 90 13.21 2.79 22.22
C THR A 90 11.90 3.56 22.47
N LEU A 91 10.75 2.92 22.25
CA LEU A 91 9.44 3.57 22.40
C LEU A 91 9.05 3.89 23.84
N LYS A 92 9.41 3.03 24.81
CA LYS A 92 9.17 3.27 26.25
C LYS A 92 9.78 4.57 26.77
N LYS A 93 10.83 5.07 26.09
CA LYS A 93 11.52 6.31 26.46
C LYS A 93 10.84 7.55 25.88
N LEU A 94 9.90 7.38 24.94
CA LEU A 94 9.22 8.48 24.29
C LEU A 94 8.11 9.03 25.17
N PRO A 95 7.92 10.36 25.20
CA PRO A 95 6.73 10.98 25.77
C PRO A 95 5.47 10.40 25.14
N GLY A 96 4.48 10.06 25.97
CA GLY A 96 3.18 9.53 25.55
C GLY A 96 3.12 8.00 25.40
N TRP A 97 4.20 7.27 25.72
CA TRP A 97 4.20 5.80 25.69
C TRP A 97 3.06 5.19 26.53
N GLU A 98 2.79 5.74 27.70
CA GLU A 98 1.73 5.25 28.59
C GLU A 98 0.31 5.43 28.03
N GLU A 99 0.13 6.24 26.98
CA GLU A 99 -1.16 6.36 26.30
C GLU A 99 -1.46 5.15 25.41
N ILE A 100 -0.45 4.39 25.00
CA ILE A 100 -0.60 3.28 24.06
C ILE A 100 -0.37 1.91 24.71
N THR A 101 0.08 1.87 25.95
CA THR A 101 0.20 0.62 26.69
C THR A 101 -1.19 0.04 26.96
N PRO A 102 -1.42 -1.25 26.68
CA PRO A 102 -2.68 -1.88 27.05
C PRO A 102 -2.84 -1.80 28.57
N GLN A 103 -3.85 -1.07 29.08
CA GLN A 103 -4.26 -1.24 30.47
C GLN A 103 -4.57 -2.73 30.65
N ARG A 104 -3.79 -3.41 31.50
CA ARG A 104 -3.89 -4.85 31.76
C ARG A 104 -5.22 -5.15 32.46
N ASN A 105 -6.30 -5.18 31.69
CA ASN A 105 -7.62 -5.55 32.15
C ASN A 105 -7.67 -7.07 32.21
N TYR A 106 -7.32 -7.63 33.37
CA TYR A 106 -7.36 -9.08 33.66
C TYR A 106 -8.74 -9.73 33.47
N ALA A 107 -9.79 -8.95 33.19
CA ALA A 107 -11.16 -9.40 32.94
C ALA A 107 -11.58 -9.37 31.46
N ALA A 108 -10.75 -8.84 30.56
CA ALA A 108 -11.06 -8.81 29.13
C ALA A 108 -10.63 -10.15 28.52
N ASN A 109 -11.61 -10.90 28.00
CA ASN A 109 -11.38 -12.05 27.14
C ASN A 109 -10.33 -11.72 26.08
N TYR A 110 -9.54 -12.71 25.65
CA TYR A 110 -8.44 -12.66 24.66
C TYR A 110 -8.87 -12.19 23.24
N GLN A 111 -9.61 -11.09 23.14
CA GLN A 111 -9.77 -10.34 21.91
C GLN A 111 -8.44 -9.62 21.70
N SER A 112 -7.61 -10.17 20.81
CA SER A 112 -6.41 -9.51 20.28
C SER A 112 -6.82 -8.24 19.55
N ASN A 113 -7.11 -7.18 20.30
CA ASN A 113 -7.43 -5.88 19.73
C ASN A 113 -6.11 -5.24 19.38
N SER A 114 -5.75 -5.31 18.10
CA SER A 114 -4.66 -4.49 17.61
C SER A 114 -5.03 -3.02 17.81
N GLN A 115 -4.08 -2.26 18.35
CA GLN A 115 -4.31 -0.85 18.67
C GLN A 115 -3.47 0.01 17.74
N THR A 116 -4.12 0.93 17.04
CA THR A 116 -3.40 1.93 16.24
C THR A 116 -2.86 3.04 17.13
N PHE A 117 -1.70 3.56 16.76
CA PHE A 117 -1.04 4.68 17.41
C PHE A 117 -0.27 5.50 16.38
N TYR A 118 0.25 6.65 16.81
CA TYR A 118 1.06 7.54 15.97
C TYR A 118 2.41 7.82 16.63
N ILE A 119 3.49 7.76 15.83
CA ILE A 119 4.81 8.24 16.24
C ILE A 119 5.13 9.50 15.48
N VAL A 120 5.46 10.55 16.22
CA VAL A 120 6.01 11.78 15.63
C VAL A 120 7.51 11.58 15.40
N MET A 121 7.88 11.64 14.13
CA MET A 121 9.26 11.64 13.66
C MET A 121 9.70 13.07 13.38
N GLU A 122 10.95 13.38 13.73
CA GLU A 122 11.56 14.67 13.47
C GLU A 122 12.78 14.54 12.56
N GLN A 123 12.87 15.44 11.57
CA GLN A 123 14.01 15.53 10.67
C GLN A 123 15.27 15.96 11.43
N PRO A 124 16.43 15.33 11.19
CA PRO A 124 17.67 15.75 11.83
C PRO A 124 18.03 17.18 11.42
N ALA A 125 18.29 18.05 12.41
CA ALA A 125 18.62 19.46 12.19
C ALA A 125 19.93 19.65 11.39
N ASN A 126 20.90 18.75 11.58
CA ASN A 126 22.18 18.73 10.88
C ASN A 126 22.38 17.34 10.27
N PRO A 127 21.77 17.05 9.10
CA PRO A 127 22.01 15.79 8.42
C PRO A 127 23.50 15.66 8.10
N LYS A 128 24.08 14.51 8.38
CA LYS A 128 25.46 14.24 8.02
C LYS A 128 25.56 14.29 6.49
N SER A 129 26.54 15.02 5.96
CA SER A 129 26.86 15.04 4.53
C SER A 129 27.55 13.72 4.14
N THR A 130 26.81 12.62 4.22
CA THR A 130 27.22 11.28 3.81
C THR A 130 26.47 10.89 2.54
N LEU A 131 26.96 9.87 1.83
CA LEU A 131 26.27 9.29 0.67
C LEU A 131 24.90 8.69 1.06
N THR A 132 24.75 8.25 2.31
CA THR A 132 23.52 7.71 2.89
C THR A 132 22.74 8.82 3.60
N PRO A 133 21.40 8.90 3.42
CA PRO A 133 20.59 9.90 4.10
C PRO A 133 20.54 9.65 5.62
N SER A 134 20.46 10.73 6.39
CA SER A 134 20.40 10.65 7.85
C SER A 134 19.00 10.23 8.33
N PRO A 135 18.88 9.23 9.21
CA PRO A 135 17.59 8.76 9.70
C PRO A 135 16.92 9.79 10.61
N TRP A 136 15.61 9.90 10.48
CA TRP A 136 14.76 10.71 11.35
C TRP A 136 14.67 10.08 12.73
N GLN A 137 14.44 10.90 13.75
CA GLN A 137 14.36 10.43 15.14
C GLN A 137 12.92 10.47 15.63
N PRO A 138 12.45 9.44 16.36
CA PRO A 138 11.16 9.51 17.03
C PRO A 138 11.27 10.44 18.24
N ILE A 139 10.30 11.35 18.39
CA ILE A 139 10.30 12.34 19.48
C ILE A 139 9.11 12.21 20.42
N LYS A 140 8.01 11.63 19.94
CA LYS A 140 6.76 11.46 20.69
C LYS A 140 5.97 10.29 20.14
N ILE A 141 5.22 9.63 21.00
CA ILE A 141 4.21 8.66 20.62
C ILE A 141 2.87 9.07 21.21
N SER A 142 1.77 8.81 20.52
CA SER A 142 0.43 9.15 21.00
C SER A 142 -0.60 8.16 20.46
N ARG A 143 -1.70 8.00 21.21
CA ARG A 143 -2.82 7.17 20.75
C ARG A 143 -3.53 7.83 19.57
N ASP A 144 -3.80 9.13 19.68
CA ASP A 144 -4.50 9.90 18.67
C ASP A 144 -3.53 10.61 17.72
N ARG A 145 -3.99 10.89 16.50
CA ARG A 145 -3.20 11.59 15.48
C ARG A 145 -2.94 13.04 15.90
N PRO A 146 -1.67 13.47 16.03
CA PRO A 146 -1.33 14.87 16.32
C PRO A 146 -1.80 15.79 15.19
N GLN A 147 -2.41 16.92 15.55
CA GLN A 147 -2.82 17.96 14.58
C GLN A 147 -1.76 19.06 14.42
N ASP A 148 -0.99 19.34 15.47
CA ASP A 148 -0.05 20.46 15.53
C ASP A 148 1.39 19.99 15.34
N LEU A 149 1.72 19.54 14.13
CA LEU A 149 3.07 19.13 13.76
C LEU A 149 3.87 20.32 13.22
N ALA A 150 5.12 20.45 13.65
CA ALA A 150 6.05 21.40 13.03
C ALA A 150 6.39 20.99 11.59
N ALA A 151 6.90 21.92 10.78
CA ALA A 151 7.20 21.67 9.36
C ALA A 151 8.26 20.57 9.14
N ASN A 152 9.13 20.34 10.12
CA ASN A 152 10.17 19.30 10.14
C ASN A 152 9.71 18.00 10.83
N GLN A 153 8.42 17.86 11.12
CA GLN A 153 7.84 16.73 11.83
C GLN A 153 6.76 16.03 11.00
N VAL A 154 6.66 14.72 11.17
CA VAL A 154 5.68 13.88 10.49
C VAL A 154 5.18 12.82 11.47
N ALA A 155 3.87 12.55 11.50
CA ALA A 155 3.32 11.43 12.26
C ALA A 155 3.19 10.19 11.38
N ILE A 156 3.79 9.08 11.81
CA ILE A 156 3.66 7.76 11.19
C ILE A 156 2.63 6.96 11.98
N GLN A 157 1.64 6.40 11.30
CA GLN A 157 0.72 5.46 11.91
C GLN A 157 1.39 4.10 12.08
N GLY A 158 1.29 3.55 13.29
CA GLY A 158 1.69 2.18 13.60
C GLY A 158 0.55 1.38 14.22
N GLU A 159 0.74 0.08 14.28
CA GLU A 159 -0.18 -0.88 14.86
C GLU A 159 0.53 -1.74 15.90
N TYR A 160 -0.04 -1.76 17.10
CA TYR A 160 0.38 -2.59 18.22
C TYR A 160 -0.42 -3.90 18.15
N ILE A 161 0.17 -4.95 17.58
CA ILE A 161 -0.51 -6.22 17.33
C ILE A 161 -0.64 -7.04 18.62
N ASN A 162 0.43 -7.05 19.43
CA ASN A 162 0.51 -7.72 20.72
C ASN A 162 1.61 -7.07 21.58
N GLU A 163 1.84 -7.57 22.80
CA GLU A 163 2.85 -7.02 23.73
C GLU A 163 4.29 -6.91 23.15
N TRP A 164 4.57 -7.58 22.02
CA TRP A 164 5.92 -7.77 21.47
C TRP A 164 6.10 -7.26 20.04
N GLN A 165 5.01 -6.97 19.32
CA GLN A 165 5.06 -6.72 17.88
C GLN A 165 4.38 -5.42 17.50
N ILE A 166 5.20 -4.52 16.98
CA ILE A 166 4.82 -3.22 16.45
C ILE A 166 5.10 -3.19 14.95
N LEU A 167 4.07 -2.89 14.16
CA LEU A 167 4.13 -2.82 12.70
C LEU A 167 3.72 -1.44 12.20
N TYR A 168 4.17 -1.10 11.00
CA TYR A 168 3.91 0.15 10.29
C TYR A 168 3.42 -0.08 8.86
N GLY A 169 3.23 -1.34 8.46
CA GLY A 169 2.75 -1.72 7.12
C GLY A 169 3.82 -1.59 6.03
N ILE A 170 5.08 -1.42 6.43
CA ILE A 170 6.24 -1.19 5.55
C ILE A 170 7.36 -2.21 5.80
N GLU A 171 7.07 -3.31 6.50
CA GLU A 171 8.04 -4.33 6.87
C GLU A 171 8.40 -5.25 5.71
N THR A 172 7.56 -5.35 4.67
CA THR A 172 7.79 -6.29 3.56
C THR A 172 8.34 -5.55 2.35
N TYR A 173 9.51 -5.96 1.89
CA TYR A 173 10.14 -5.47 0.67
C TYR A 173 10.21 -6.58 -0.38
N TYR A 174 9.64 -6.35 -1.56
CA TYR A 174 9.73 -7.24 -2.71
C TYR A 174 10.90 -6.83 -3.61
N MET A 175 11.93 -7.66 -3.70
CA MET A 175 13.09 -7.43 -4.56
C MET A 175 12.81 -7.94 -5.99
N PRO A 176 13.28 -7.22 -7.03
CA PRO A 176 13.33 -7.77 -8.38
C PRO A 176 14.16 -9.05 -8.43
N GLU A 177 13.62 -10.12 -9.01
CA GLU A 177 14.25 -11.45 -9.08
C GLU A 177 15.63 -11.41 -9.77
N ASP A 178 15.79 -10.58 -10.80
CA ASP A 178 17.03 -10.40 -11.55
C ASP A 178 18.16 -9.76 -10.72
N GLN A 179 17.82 -9.07 -9.63
CA GLN A 179 18.76 -8.37 -8.75
C GLN A 179 18.88 -9.01 -7.36
N GLY A 180 18.01 -9.97 -7.04
CA GLY A 180 17.91 -10.59 -5.72
C GLY A 180 19.24 -11.15 -5.20
N GLU A 181 19.94 -11.97 -5.99
CA GLU A 181 21.23 -12.55 -5.56
C GLU A 181 22.30 -11.48 -5.29
N LYS A 182 22.35 -10.43 -6.12
CA LYS A 182 23.33 -9.35 -5.95
C LYS A 182 23.05 -8.55 -4.69
N ILE A 183 21.79 -8.18 -4.47
CA ILE A 183 21.35 -7.44 -3.28
C ILE A 183 21.60 -8.28 -2.02
N ASN A 184 21.27 -9.57 -2.04
CA ASN A 184 21.49 -10.48 -0.92
C ASN A 184 22.97 -10.59 -0.55
N ASN A 185 23.84 -10.73 -1.56
CA ASN A 185 25.29 -10.79 -1.34
C ASN A 185 25.83 -9.48 -0.75
N GLU A 186 25.34 -8.33 -1.21
CA GLU A 186 25.74 -7.03 -0.68
C GLU A 186 25.24 -6.78 0.74
N ILE A 187 23.99 -7.16 1.05
CA ILE A 187 23.42 -7.11 2.40
C ILE A 187 24.22 -8.01 3.34
N ALA A 188 24.51 -9.25 2.95
CA ALA A 188 25.30 -10.18 3.74
C ALA A 188 26.72 -9.64 4.02
N GLN A 189 27.35 -9.00 3.03
CA GLN A 189 28.65 -8.33 3.21
C GLN A 189 28.54 -7.07 4.07
N ALA A 190 27.42 -6.36 3.98
CA ALA A 190 27.18 -5.15 4.76
C ALA A 190 26.95 -5.44 6.23
N GLN A 191 26.24 -6.52 6.55
CA GLN A 191 25.96 -6.96 7.92
C GLN A 191 27.18 -7.54 8.66
N ARG A 192 28.26 -7.93 7.94
CA ARG A 192 29.56 -8.24 8.58
C ARG A 192 30.17 -7.03 9.29
N GLN A 193 29.68 -5.84 8.98
CA GLN A 193 29.94 -4.61 9.70
C GLN A 193 28.62 -4.14 10.35
N PRO A 194 28.62 -3.61 11.58
CA PRO A 194 27.41 -3.18 12.26
C PRO A 194 26.87 -1.85 11.71
N GLN A 195 26.64 -1.75 10.39
CA GLN A 195 26.03 -0.59 9.76
C GLN A 195 24.54 -0.85 9.57
N ALA A 196 23.71 0.03 10.14
CA ALA A 196 22.27 0.02 9.92
C ALA A 196 21.95 0.43 8.48
N PHE A 197 21.00 -0.25 7.86
CA PHE A 197 20.41 0.20 6.60
C PHE A 197 19.38 1.28 6.90
N VAL A 198 19.09 2.10 5.89
CA VAL A 198 18.01 3.08 6.01
C VAL A 198 17.00 2.89 4.90
N VAL A 199 15.74 3.07 5.22
CA VAL A 199 14.62 2.98 4.28
C VAL A 199 14.04 4.36 4.11
N GLU A 200 13.89 4.77 2.86
CA GLU A 200 13.12 5.94 2.48
C GLU A 200 11.65 5.53 2.35
N ILE A 201 10.77 6.26 3.04
CA ILE A 201 9.34 6.07 2.98
C ILE A 201 8.64 7.39 2.66
N LYS A 202 7.43 7.31 2.13
CA LYS A 202 6.49 8.43 2.00
C LYS A 202 5.40 8.28 3.03
N VAL A 203 5.12 9.37 3.75
CA VAL A 203 4.08 9.40 4.79
C VAL A 203 3.08 10.51 4.48
N ASP A 204 1.80 10.18 4.38
CA ASP A 204 0.74 11.16 4.12
C ASP A 204 0.26 11.86 5.39
N ARG A 205 -0.68 12.81 5.23
CA ARG A 205 -1.25 13.59 6.35
C ARG A 205 -2.05 12.74 7.34
N SER A 206 -2.51 11.57 6.92
CA SER A 206 -3.24 10.62 7.75
C SER A 206 -2.29 9.69 8.50
N GLY A 207 -0.99 9.71 8.19
CA GLY A 207 0.03 8.85 8.79
C GLY A 207 0.23 7.52 8.06
N ASN A 208 -0.47 7.30 6.94
CA ASN A 208 -0.22 6.11 6.12
C ASN A 208 1.18 6.22 5.52
N SER A 209 1.85 5.08 5.45
CA SER A 209 3.23 5.01 4.96
C SER A 209 3.34 4.05 3.79
N VAL A 210 4.14 4.43 2.79
CA VAL A 210 4.56 3.53 1.72
C VAL A 210 6.08 3.54 1.60
N PRO A 211 6.70 2.37 1.41
CA PRO A 211 8.12 2.29 1.22
C PRO A 211 8.47 2.88 -0.17
N VAL A 212 9.61 3.57 -0.31
CA VAL A 212 10.10 4.12 -1.59
C VAL A 212 11.45 3.52 -2.01
N SER A 213 12.41 3.45 -1.09
CA SER A 213 13.70 2.83 -1.41
C SER A 213 14.46 2.34 -0.18
N LEU A 214 15.40 1.41 -0.38
CA LEU A 214 16.29 0.86 0.64
C LEU A 214 17.73 1.26 0.32
N TRP A 215 18.39 1.86 1.30
CA TRP A 215 19.81 2.20 1.23
C TRP A 215 20.65 1.18 1.98
N VAL A 216 21.50 0.48 1.24
CA VAL A 216 22.50 -0.45 1.76
C VAL A 216 23.86 0.18 1.51
N ARG A 217 24.48 0.73 2.56
CA ARG A 217 25.71 1.53 2.47
C ARG A 217 25.51 2.74 1.54
N ASP A 218 26.22 2.79 0.42
CA ASP A 218 26.20 3.83 -0.61
C ASP A 218 25.26 3.53 -1.78
N ARG A 219 24.58 2.38 -1.75
CA ARG A 219 23.68 1.93 -2.82
C ARG A 219 22.23 2.14 -2.43
N ASN A 220 21.44 2.59 -3.40
CA ASN A 220 20.00 2.82 -3.26
C ASN A 220 19.21 1.86 -4.17
N TYR A 221 18.31 1.10 -3.57
CA TYR A 221 17.41 0.15 -4.21
C TYR A 221 15.99 0.69 -4.15
N LYS A 222 15.43 1.09 -5.30
CA LYS A 222 14.07 1.62 -5.39
C LYS A 222 13.04 0.50 -5.49
N PHE A 223 11.86 0.76 -4.95
CA PHE A 223 10.70 -0.14 -5.02
C PHE A 223 9.81 0.17 -6.22
#